data_AF-A0A2Z7B133-F1
#
_entry.id   AF-A0A2Z7B133-F1
#
_cell.length_a   1.000
_cell.length_b   1.000
_cell.length_c   1.000
_cell.angle_alpha   90.00
_cell.angle_beta   90.00
_cell.angle_gamma   90.00
#
_symmetry.space_group_name_H-M   'P 1'
#
loop_
_entity.id
_entity.type
_entity.pdbx_description
1 polymer ?
#
loop_
_entity_poly.entity_id
_entity_poly.type
_entity_poly.pdbx_seq_one_letter_code
_entity_poly.pdbx_strand_id
1 'polypeptide(L)'
;MFSNIKTCATAKEIWEKLTQICEGNDETKENKLTVSQQKYESIKMREGETMAEFDERFSAIVIELTSLGKEYSNRELALKVMITLPRECDVNTMAMRESKYLTNLNYTICSQI
;
A
#
# COMPACT_ATOMS: atom_id res chain seq x y z
N MET A 1 -12.66 -29.79 -1.14
CA MET A 1 -11.28 -29.36 -1.42
C MET A 1 -10.23 -30.23 -0.70
N PHE A 2 -10.47 -31.54 -0.53
CA PHE A 2 -9.52 -32.50 0.08
C PHE A 2 -9.32 -33.76 -0.78
N SER A 3 -9.71 -33.72 -2.05
CA SER A 3 -9.82 -34.93 -2.88
C SER A 3 -8.48 -35.41 -3.47
N ASN A 4 -7.39 -34.66 -3.29
CA ASN A 4 -6.07 -34.97 -3.86
C ASN A 4 -5.05 -35.54 -2.85
N ILE A 5 -5.46 -35.80 -1.60
CA ILE A 5 -4.57 -36.38 -0.57
C ILE A 5 -4.54 -37.92 -0.67
N LYS A 6 -5.49 -38.55 -1.37
CA LYS A 6 -5.58 -40.01 -1.48
C LYS A 6 -4.53 -40.66 -2.40
N THR A 7 -3.70 -39.89 -3.10
CA THR A 7 -2.69 -40.41 -4.06
C THR A 7 -1.24 -40.22 -3.62
N CYS A 8 -0.98 -39.61 -2.46
CA CYS A 8 0.39 -39.46 -1.95
C CYS A 8 0.76 -40.67 -1.09
N ALA A 9 1.81 -41.40 -1.47
CA ALA A 9 2.19 -42.66 -0.85
C ALA A 9 3.18 -42.48 0.32
N THR A 10 3.75 -41.29 0.48
CA THR A 10 4.72 -41.00 1.54
C THR A 10 4.48 -39.66 2.22
N ALA A 11 4.83 -39.58 3.51
CA ALA A 11 4.74 -38.35 4.30
C ALA A 11 5.54 -37.18 3.68
N LYS A 12 6.60 -37.49 2.92
CA LYS A 12 7.41 -36.51 2.19
C LYS A 12 6.62 -35.79 1.10
N GLU A 13 5.86 -36.51 0.28
CA GLU A 13 5.04 -35.90 -0.79
C GLU A 13 3.89 -35.06 -0.24
N ILE A 14 3.30 -35.47 0.90
CA ILE A 14 2.28 -34.67 1.59
C ILE A 14 2.89 -33.37 2.11
N TRP A 15 4.08 -33.44 2.71
CA TRP A 15 4.81 -32.27 3.20
C TRP A 15 5.21 -31.33 2.05
N GLU A 16 5.80 -31.85 0.96
CA GLU A 16 6.16 -31.06 -0.22
C GLU A 16 4.95 -30.34 -0.83
N LYS A 17 3.79 -31.03 -0.94
CA LYS A 17 2.55 -30.38 -1.40
C LYS A 17 2.05 -29.30 -0.45
N LEU A 18 2.13 -29.52 0.87
CA LEU A 18 1.74 -28.50 1.85
C LEU A 18 2.65 -27.28 1.78
N THR A 19 3.97 -27.49 1.69
CA THR A 19 4.95 -26.43 1.52
C THR A 19 4.70 -25.64 0.23
N GLN A 20 4.48 -26.31 -0.90
CA GLN A 20 4.21 -25.64 -2.18
C GLN A 20 2.91 -24.81 -2.14
N ILE A 21 1.87 -25.29 -1.44
CA ILE A 21 0.62 -24.54 -1.26
C ILE A 21 0.85 -23.31 -0.36
N CYS A 22 1.65 -23.45 0.71
CA CYS A 22 2.00 -22.35 1.60
C CYS A 22 2.89 -21.31 0.90
N GLU A 23 3.95 -21.73 0.21
CA GLU A 23 4.85 -20.87 -0.56
C GLU A 23 4.10 -20.15 -1.68
N GLY A 24 3.26 -20.84 -2.45
CA GLY A 24 2.43 -20.21 -3.48
C GLY A 24 1.38 -19.25 -2.90
N ASN A 25 0.89 -19.51 -1.69
CA ASN A 25 0.00 -18.59 -0.97
C ASN A 25 0.75 -17.35 -0.48
N ASP A 26 2.00 -17.50 -0.04
CA ASP A 26 2.83 -16.39 0.42
C ASP A 26 3.36 -15.54 -0.74
N GLU A 27 3.77 -16.15 -1.86
CA GLU A 27 4.09 -15.45 -3.11
C GLU A 27 2.87 -14.69 -3.66
N THR A 28 1.67 -15.30 -3.58
CA THR A 28 0.43 -14.63 -3.97
C THR A 28 0.11 -13.45 -3.05
N LYS A 29 0.38 -13.55 -1.74
CA LYS A 29 0.20 -12.44 -0.79
C LYS A 29 1.23 -11.34 -1.02
N GLU A 30 2.48 -11.67 -1.27
CA GLU A 30 3.55 -10.71 -1.54
C GLU A 30 3.31 -9.97 -2.86
N ASN A 31 2.85 -10.67 -3.90
CA ASN A 31 2.41 -10.06 -5.15
C ASN A 31 1.22 -9.13 -4.94
N LYS A 32 0.21 -9.55 -4.16
CA LYS A 32 -0.93 -8.69 -3.81
C LYS A 32 -0.48 -7.44 -3.07
N LEU A 33 0.37 -7.61 -2.05
CA LEU A 33 0.92 -6.51 -1.28
C LEU A 33 1.67 -5.52 -2.18
N THR A 34 2.52 -6.02 -3.07
CA THR A 34 3.26 -5.19 -4.03
C THR A 34 2.31 -4.40 -4.92
N VAL A 35 1.25 -5.04 -5.46
CA VAL A 35 0.25 -4.37 -6.29
C VAL A 35 -0.54 -3.33 -5.50
N SER A 36 -1.01 -3.63 -4.30
CA SER A 36 -1.74 -2.68 -3.45
C SER A 36 -0.85 -1.50 -3.04
N GLN A 37 0.44 -1.74 -2.81
CA GLN A 37 1.42 -0.71 -2.50
C GLN A 37 1.64 0.21 -3.71
N GLN A 38 1.76 -0.33 -4.92
CA GLN A 38 1.84 0.47 -6.14
C GLN A 38 0.58 1.33 -6.37
N LYS A 39 -0.62 0.81 -6.07
CA LYS A 39 -1.87 1.60 -6.12
C LYS A 39 -1.83 2.75 -5.11
N TYR A 40 -1.36 2.50 -3.89
CA TYR A 40 -1.22 3.54 -2.86
C TYR A 40 -0.21 4.61 -3.29
N GLU A 41 0.94 4.21 -3.82
CA GLU A 41 1.98 5.14 -4.29
C GLU A 41 1.47 6.04 -5.42
N SER A 42 0.76 5.45 -6.40
CA SER A 42 0.26 6.13 -7.60
C SER A 42 -1.09 6.84 -7.42
N ILE A 43 -1.72 6.75 -6.24
CA ILE A 43 -3.03 7.36 -6.03
C ILE A 43 -2.93 8.89 -6.20
N LYS A 44 -3.87 9.44 -6.94
CA LYS A 44 -4.06 10.87 -7.13
C LYS A 44 -5.54 11.14 -7.31
N MET A 45 -5.97 12.33 -6.90
CA MET A 45 -7.32 12.78 -7.21
C MET A 45 -7.45 12.95 -8.72
N ARG A 46 -8.53 12.42 -9.29
CA ARG A 46 -8.82 12.53 -10.72
C ARG A 46 -9.49 13.87 -11.02
N GLU A 47 -9.41 14.31 -12.26
CA GLU A 47 -10.14 15.50 -12.71
C GLU A 47 -11.66 15.24 -12.64
N GLY A 48 -12.40 16.14 -12.00
CA GLY A 48 -13.84 15.99 -11.79
C GLY A 48 -14.26 15.00 -10.70
N GLU A 49 -13.30 14.32 -10.04
CA GLU A 49 -13.58 13.48 -8.87
C GLU A 49 -13.92 14.35 -7.66
N THR A 50 -14.92 13.97 -6.88
CA THR A 50 -15.25 14.65 -5.63
C THR A 50 -14.31 14.19 -4.51
N MET A 51 -14.19 15.00 -3.45
CA MET A 51 -13.39 14.61 -2.28
C MET A 51 -13.89 13.30 -1.64
N ALA A 52 -15.21 13.07 -1.62
CA ALA A 52 -15.79 11.86 -1.05
C ALA A 52 -15.42 10.61 -1.87
N GLU A 53 -15.48 10.68 -3.20
CA GLU A 53 -15.07 9.57 -4.08
C GLU A 53 -13.57 9.28 -3.98
N PHE A 54 -12.75 10.32 -3.84
CA PHE A 54 -11.32 10.16 -3.59
C PHE A 54 -11.06 9.49 -2.23
N ASP A 55 -11.73 9.94 -1.17
CA ASP A 55 -11.59 9.39 0.18
C ASP A 55 -12.01 7.91 0.25
N GLU A 56 -13.10 7.54 -0.42
CA GLU A 56 -13.54 6.14 -0.51
C GLU A 56 -12.48 5.26 -1.19
N ARG A 57 -11.93 5.71 -2.33
CA ARG A 57 -10.85 5.02 -3.05
C ARG A 57 -9.58 4.90 -2.24
N PHE A 58 -9.19 5.98 -1.55
CA PHE A 58 -8.01 6.00 -0.70
C PHE A 58 -8.17 5.05 0.48
N SER A 59 -9.30 5.13 1.18
CA SER A 59 -9.64 4.27 2.31
C SER A 59 -9.68 2.80 1.91
N ALA A 60 -10.24 2.46 0.75
CA ALA A 60 -10.24 1.08 0.25
C ALA A 60 -8.82 0.52 0.07
N ILE A 61 -7.89 1.31 -0.45
CA ILE A 61 -6.48 0.90 -0.62
C ILE A 61 -5.78 0.74 0.74
N VAL A 62 -6.03 1.66 1.68
CA VAL A 62 -5.46 1.58 3.04
C VAL A 62 -5.97 0.32 3.76
N ILE A 63 -7.27 0.04 3.69
CA ILE A 63 -7.88 -1.16 4.27
C ILE A 63 -7.28 -2.44 3.63
N GLU A 64 -7.12 -2.46 2.30
CA GLU A 64 -6.49 -3.56 1.57
C GLU A 64 -5.06 -3.80 2.09
N LEU A 65 -4.25 -2.74 2.24
CA LEU A 65 -2.89 -2.82 2.75
C LEU A 65 -2.82 -3.26 4.22
N THR A 66 -3.72 -2.76 5.06
CA THR A 66 -3.82 -3.19 6.46
C THR A 66 -4.20 -4.66 6.57
N SER A 67 -5.09 -5.17 5.70
CA SER A 67 -5.41 -6.60 5.66
C SER A 67 -4.23 -7.49 5.25
N LEU A 68 -3.23 -6.91 4.56
CA LEU A 68 -1.99 -7.56 4.14
C LEU A 68 -0.84 -7.33 5.13
N GLY A 69 -1.11 -6.73 6.30
CA GLY A 69 -0.13 -6.51 7.36
C GLY A 69 0.69 -5.23 7.27
N LYS A 70 0.33 -4.28 6.39
CA LYS A 70 0.93 -2.93 6.37
C LYS A 70 0.12 -1.97 7.22
N GLU A 71 0.78 -1.38 8.20
CA GLU A 71 0.22 -0.32 9.04
C GLU A 71 0.76 1.04 8.60
N TYR A 72 -0.11 2.06 8.65
CA TYR A 72 0.24 3.45 8.42
C TYR A 72 -0.23 4.28 9.61
N SER A 73 0.61 5.20 10.06
CA SER A 73 0.18 6.19 11.05
C SER A 73 -0.79 7.20 10.42
N ASN A 74 -1.66 7.78 11.24
CA ASN A 74 -2.55 8.86 10.81
C ASN A 74 -1.78 10.03 10.18
N ARG A 75 -0.55 10.29 10.65
CA ARG A 75 0.33 11.33 10.09
C ARG A 75 0.75 11.00 8.66
N GLU A 76 1.12 9.75 8.38
CA GLU A 76 1.52 9.30 7.04
C GLU A 76 0.35 9.36 6.07
N LEU A 77 -0.82 8.88 6.49
CA LEU A 77 -2.04 8.93 5.67
C LEU A 77 -2.44 10.39 5.37
N ALA A 78 -2.43 11.28 6.37
CA ALA A 78 -2.74 12.69 6.18
C ALA A 78 -1.74 13.39 5.23
N LEU A 79 -0.44 13.09 5.38
CA LEU A 79 0.57 13.60 4.45
C LEU A 79 0.38 13.07 3.03
N LYS A 80 -0.07 11.82 2.89
CA LYS A 80 -0.35 11.20 1.60
C LYS A 80 -1.60 11.78 0.93
N VAL A 81 -2.61 12.23 1.68
CA VAL A 81 -3.82 12.88 1.14
C VAL A 81 -3.58 14.34 0.76
N MET A 82 -2.85 15.10 1.61
CA MET A 82 -2.01 16.20 1.09
C MET A 82 -1.07 15.63 0.01
N ILE A 83 -0.18 16.28 -0.71
CA ILE A 83 0.53 15.63 -1.86
C ILE A 83 -0.40 15.12 -3.01
N THR A 84 -1.31 14.16 -2.83
CA THR A 84 -2.14 13.54 -3.89
C THR A 84 -3.36 14.37 -4.30
N LEU A 85 -3.84 15.25 -3.41
CA LEU A 85 -4.86 16.23 -3.77
C LEU A 85 -4.28 17.30 -4.73
N PRO A 86 -5.07 17.80 -5.71
CA PRO A 86 -4.62 18.76 -6.71
C PRO A 86 -4.12 20.05 -6.06
N ARG A 87 -3.21 20.76 -6.76
CA ARG A 87 -2.65 22.05 -6.30
C ARG A 87 -3.70 23.13 -6.04
N GLU A 88 -4.88 22.98 -6.59
CA GLU A 88 -6.00 23.92 -6.46
C GLU A 88 -6.76 23.77 -5.13
N CYS A 89 -6.47 22.72 -4.36
CA CYS A 89 -7.12 22.43 -3.09
C CYS A 89 -6.53 23.32 -1.97
N ASP A 90 -7.00 24.57 -1.91
CA ASP A 90 -6.86 25.52 -0.79
C ASP A 90 -5.43 26.05 -0.51
N VAL A 91 -5.30 27.38 -0.50
CA VAL A 91 -4.04 28.14 -0.42
C VAL A 91 -3.26 27.82 0.85
N ASN A 92 -3.97 27.49 1.93
CA ASN A 92 -3.40 27.08 3.21
C ASN A 92 -2.68 25.72 3.14
N THR A 93 -3.17 24.79 2.33
CA THR A 93 -2.50 23.48 2.17
C THR A 93 -1.25 23.61 1.31
N MET A 94 -1.21 24.61 0.41
CA MET A 94 -0.08 24.92 -0.46
C MET A 94 1.15 25.35 0.36
N ALA A 95 0.98 26.33 1.26
CA ALA A 95 2.05 26.80 2.14
C ALA A 95 2.55 25.70 3.11
N MET A 96 1.64 24.85 3.60
CA MET A 96 2.02 23.73 4.48
C MET A 96 2.75 22.60 3.74
N ARG A 97 2.46 22.36 2.45
CA ARG A 97 3.22 21.41 1.61
C ARG A 97 4.63 21.94 1.33
N GLU A 98 4.77 23.20 0.93
CA GLU A 98 6.06 23.79 0.58
C GLU A 98 7.02 23.80 1.78
N SER A 99 6.57 24.26 2.95
CA SER A 99 7.39 24.25 4.17
C SER A 99 7.88 22.86 4.56
N LYS A 100 7.01 21.84 4.56
CA LYS A 100 7.39 20.46 4.93
C LYS A 100 8.31 19.79 3.89
N TYR A 101 8.09 20.04 2.60
CA TYR A 101 8.94 19.51 1.55
C TYR A 101 10.34 20.11 1.63
N LEU A 102 10.45 21.43 1.82
CA LEU A 102 11.74 22.13 1.97
C LEU A 102 12.50 21.67 3.21
N THR A 103 11.82 21.42 4.35
CA THR A 103 12.47 20.87 5.54
C THR A 103 12.97 19.45 5.33
N ASN A 104 12.20 18.60 4.63
CA ASN A 104 12.59 17.23 4.37
C ASN A 104 13.76 17.14 3.38
N LEU A 105 13.76 17.98 2.33
CA LEU A 105 14.84 18.02 1.34
C LEU A 105 16.17 18.43 2.00
N ASN A 106 16.13 19.43 2.88
CA ASN A 106 17.32 19.87 3.64
C ASN A 106 17.84 18.76 4.56
N TYR A 107 16.96 17.99 5.22
CA TYR A 107 17.38 16.91 6.10
C TYR A 107 18.05 15.76 5.35
N THR A 108 17.55 15.41 4.16
CA THR A 108 18.13 14.35 3.32
C THR A 108 19.50 14.75 2.76
N ILE A 109 19.70 16.02 2.38
CA ILE A 109 20.98 16.51 1.87
C ILE A 109 22.04 16.58 2.99
N CYS A 110 21.66 17.01 4.20
CA CYS A 110 22.58 17.07 5.34
C CYS A 110 22.95 15.69 5.93
N SER A 111 22.19 14.63 5.63
CA SER A 111 22.49 13.26 6.07
C SER A 111 23.49 12.52 5.16
N GLN A 112 23.87 13.10 4.03
CA GLN A 112 24.75 12.49 3.01
C GLN A 112 26.11 13.19 2.89
N ILE A 113 26.41 14.14 3.76
CA ILE A 113 27.70 14.85 3.90
C ILE A 113 28.27 14.51 5.27
#